data_AF-D0LHV8-F1
#
_entry.id   AF-D0LHV8-F1
#
_cell.length_a   1.000
_cell.length_b   1.000
_cell.length_c   1.000
_cell.angle_alpha   90.00
_cell.angle_beta   90.00
_cell.angle_gamma   90.00
#
_symmetry.space_group_name_H-M   'P 1'
#
loop_
_entity.id
_entity.type
_entity.pdbx_description
1 polymer ?
#
loop_
_entity_poly.entity_id
_entity_poly.type
_entity_poly.pdbx_seq_one_letter_code
_entity_poly.pdbx_strand_id
1 'polypeptide(L)'
;MAQHLANKLGVNVMAPSATAWIHPDDRVTIGRSPTDDSGAWNSFDPGNRFQEGTPGNANQQPVADADASSVDSGNSVDTADGVNADTGPPGGLEPAPDGPAVAAGVASPEATAAAQSLAGRAAGENVAKFAFDPSEVDAVKQQAREDARVAAEAAYDTAIADGKSPKQAHREAKMAAKAAARQRATAEAQRAARDMARQAIANGGAFDPSKLDADANAQLTNYQSGSFEAQRIAPAVAGMSDANFQTFMANEVSTGAVPAPQSRNISAPNPPPALQAMLIWEYPDGTVVRYKPLGDERRPNPTYSIEMKKNPSLPDSGPDDAAFKVGSSGTAVPKNAFEALNPFSLQTNAIQFHAFEDGLMNAGHLNLTP
;
A
#
# COMPACT_ATOMS: atom_id res chain seq x y z
N MET A 1 -10.16 7.62 -19.81
CA MET A 1 -9.95 7.74 -18.34
C MET A 1 -8.57 7.27 -17.90
N ALA A 2 -8.09 6.10 -18.37
CA ALA A 2 -6.78 5.54 -18.00
C ALA A 2 -5.57 6.47 -18.28
N GLN A 3 -5.51 7.13 -19.46
CA GLN A 3 -4.44 8.09 -19.75
C GLN A 3 -4.40 9.27 -18.75
N HIS A 4 -5.55 9.77 -18.33
CA HIS A 4 -5.62 10.84 -17.33
C HIS A 4 -5.15 10.34 -15.96
N LEU A 5 -5.47 9.09 -15.61
CA LEU A 5 -4.98 8.45 -14.39
C LEU A 5 -3.47 8.24 -14.44
N ALA A 6 -2.92 7.74 -15.55
CA ALA A 6 -1.48 7.60 -15.77
C ALA A 6 -0.76 8.95 -15.62
N ASN A 7 -1.27 10.00 -16.27
CA ASN A 7 -0.72 11.35 -16.17
C ASN A 7 -0.80 11.91 -14.74
N LYS A 8 -1.90 11.66 -14.02
CA LYS A 8 -2.10 12.14 -12.64
C LYS A 8 -1.20 11.42 -11.64
N LEU A 9 -1.03 10.11 -11.80
CA LEU A 9 -0.22 9.28 -10.91
C LEU A 9 1.28 9.33 -11.27
N GLY A 10 1.62 9.73 -12.50
CA GLY A 10 3.00 9.76 -12.98
C GLY A 10 3.61 8.37 -13.12
N VAL A 11 2.78 7.35 -13.38
CA VAL A 11 3.18 5.94 -13.54
C VAL A 11 2.46 5.34 -14.73
N ASN A 12 3.03 4.28 -15.32
CA ASN A 12 2.36 3.47 -16.34
C ASN A 12 1.08 2.86 -15.75
N VAL A 13 -0.02 2.92 -16.49
CA VAL A 13 -1.31 2.31 -16.11
C VAL A 13 -1.71 1.32 -17.20
N MET A 14 -2.03 0.09 -16.81
CA MET A 14 -2.72 -0.85 -17.69
C MET A 14 -4.23 -0.75 -17.49
N ALA A 15 -4.98 -0.69 -18.58
CA ALA A 15 -6.43 -0.72 -18.55
C ALA A 15 -6.99 -1.50 -19.74
N PRO A 16 -8.14 -2.19 -19.57
CA PRO A 16 -8.75 -2.92 -20.66
C PRO A 16 -9.31 -1.94 -21.72
N SER A 17 -9.31 -2.35 -22.98
CA SER A 17 -9.91 -1.58 -24.09
C SER A 17 -11.44 -1.60 -24.05
N ALA A 18 -12.04 -2.54 -23.32
CA ALA A 18 -13.48 -2.69 -23.08
C ALA A 18 -13.75 -3.16 -21.64
N THR A 19 -14.95 -3.68 -21.36
CA THR A 19 -15.29 -4.24 -20.04
C THR A 19 -14.48 -5.49 -19.77
N ALA A 20 -13.81 -5.55 -18.62
CA ALA A 20 -13.17 -6.77 -18.12
C ALA A 20 -14.16 -7.59 -17.28
N TRP A 21 -14.30 -8.87 -17.59
CA TRP A 21 -15.15 -9.82 -16.89
C TRP A 21 -14.26 -10.84 -16.17
N ILE A 22 -14.41 -10.93 -14.85
CA ILE A 22 -13.69 -11.90 -14.02
C ILE A 22 -14.61 -13.10 -13.81
N HIS A 23 -14.15 -14.29 -14.19
CA HIS A 23 -14.92 -15.54 -14.12
C HIS A 23 -14.63 -16.28 -12.79
N PRO A 24 -15.50 -17.21 -12.35
CA PRO A 24 -15.27 -18.00 -11.13
C PRO A 24 -14.02 -18.91 -11.16
N ASP A 25 -13.44 -19.14 -12.33
CA ASP A 25 -12.22 -19.92 -12.57
C ASP A 25 -10.96 -19.03 -12.67
N ASP A 26 -11.05 -17.78 -12.20
CA ASP A 26 -10.01 -16.74 -12.25
C ASP A 26 -9.56 -16.32 -13.66
N ARG A 27 -10.27 -16.77 -14.72
CA ARG A 27 -10.04 -16.24 -16.06
C ARG A 27 -10.58 -14.82 -16.16
N VAL A 28 -9.92 -14.00 -16.98
CA VAL A 28 -10.40 -12.65 -17.34
C VAL A 28 -10.64 -12.59 -18.85
N THR A 29 -11.81 -12.13 -19.27
CA THR A 29 -12.10 -11.79 -20.67
C THR A 29 -12.36 -10.30 -20.81
N ILE A 30 -11.94 -9.69 -21.92
CA ILE A 30 -12.17 -8.28 -22.22
C ILE A 30 -13.08 -8.17 -23.44
N GLY A 31 -14.26 -7.59 -23.29
CA GLY A 31 -15.18 -7.38 -24.41
C GLY A 31 -16.57 -6.97 -23.98
N ARG A 32 -17.53 -7.02 -24.91
CA ARG A 32 -18.89 -6.52 -24.65
C ARG A 32 -19.71 -7.44 -23.76
N SER A 33 -19.34 -8.71 -23.67
CA SER A 33 -19.97 -9.73 -22.84
C SER A 33 -18.94 -10.68 -22.23
N PRO A 34 -19.29 -11.47 -21.20
CA PRO A 34 -18.35 -12.41 -20.57
C PRO A 34 -17.77 -13.47 -21.52
N THR A 35 -18.46 -13.80 -22.61
CA THR A 35 -18.05 -14.81 -23.59
C THR A 35 -17.37 -14.21 -24.82
N ASP A 36 -17.28 -12.89 -24.92
CA ASP A 36 -16.67 -12.15 -26.01
C ASP A 36 -15.33 -11.58 -25.54
N ASP A 37 -14.23 -12.21 -25.96
CA ASP A 37 -12.85 -11.80 -25.60
C ASP A 37 -12.17 -11.10 -26.79
N SER A 38 -12.80 -10.02 -27.27
CA SER A 38 -12.36 -9.24 -28.43
C SER A 38 -11.56 -7.98 -28.08
N GLY A 39 -11.40 -7.69 -26.79
CA GLY A 39 -10.64 -6.56 -26.29
C GLY A 39 -9.16 -6.88 -26.02
N ALA A 40 -8.44 -5.88 -25.54
CA ALA A 40 -7.01 -5.97 -25.27
C ALA A 40 -6.66 -5.17 -24.01
N TRP A 41 -5.56 -5.53 -23.36
CA TRP A 41 -4.96 -4.70 -22.34
C TRP A 41 -4.11 -3.62 -23.00
N ASN A 42 -4.47 -2.37 -22.75
CA ASN A 42 -3.72 -1.22 -23.24
C ASN A 42 -2.83 -0.67 -22.12
N SER A 43 -1.62 -0.29 -22.49
CA SER A 43 -0.67 0.38 -21.61
C SER A 43 -0.68 1.89 -21.87
N PHE A 44 -0.69 2.69 -20.80
CA PHE A 44 -0.77 4.14 -20.87
C PHE A 44 0.40 4.74 -20.09
N ASP A 45 1.36 5.32 -20.79
CA ASP A 45 2.50 6.01 -20.19
C ASP A 45 2.17 7.46 -19.82
N PRO A 46 2.70 7.97 -18.70
CA PRO A 46 2.54 9.37 -18.33
C PRO A 46 3.25 10.29 -19.34
N GLY A 47 2.56 11.35 -19.76
CA GLY A 47 3.13 12.40 -20.61
C GLY A 47 2.83 12.28 -22.10
N ASN A 48 2.26 11.18 -22.57
CA ASN A 48 1.81 11.05 -23.96
C ASN A 48 0.36 11.52 -24.12
N ARG A 49 0.09 12.36 -25.13
CA ARG A 49 -1.27 12.55 -25.65
C ARG A 49 -1.61 11.32 -26.47
N PHE A 50 -2.68 10.63 -26.09
CA PHE A 50 -3.14 9.42 -26.78
C PHE A 50 -3.35 9.71 -28.28
N GLN A 51 -2.62 9.02 -29.16
CA GLN A 51 -2.96 8.92 -30.58
C GLN A 51 -3.84 7.68 -30.73
N GLU A 52 -5.06 7.86 -31.21
CA GLU A 52 -6.01 6.77 -31.43
C GLU A 52 -5.52 5.93 -32.62
N GLY A 53 -4.85 4.80 -32.34
CA GLY A 53 -4.35 3.88 -33.35
C GLY A 53 -5.46 2.94 -33.86
N THR A 54 -5.62 2.89 -35.18
CA THR A 54 -6.43 1.93 -35.94
C THR A 54 -6.13 0.47 -35.52
N PRO A 55 -7.11 -0.46 -35.49
CA PRO A 55 -6.88 -1.84 -35.07
C PRO A 55 -5.91 -2.56 -36.03
N GLY A 56 -4.71 -2.88 -35.56
CA GLY A 56 -3.70 -3.63 -36.31
C GLY A 56 -3.86 -5.15 -36.14
N ASN A 57 -3.98 -5.85 -37.27
CA ASN A 57 -4.03 -7.31 -37.37
C ASN A 57 -2.67 -7.93 -37.04
N ALA A 58 -2.65 -8.98 -36.23
CA ALA A 58 -1.45 -9.67 -35.78
C ALA A 58 -0.88 -10.61 -36.87
N ASN A 59 -0.07 -10.07 -37.77
CA ASN A 59 1.03 -10.76 -38.46
C ASN A 59 1.66 -9.83 -39.48
N GLN A 60 2.71 -9.10 -39.09
CA GLN A 60 3.80 -8.67 -39.97
C GLN A 60 4.87 -7.87 -39.20
N GLN A 61 6.11 -8.37 -39.23
CA GLN A 61 7.34 -7.57 -39.31
C GLN A 61 7.73 -7.50 -40.80
N PRO A 62 8.67 -6.64 -41.26
CA PRO A 62 9.20 -5.36 -40.75
C PRO A 62 9.22 -4.28 -41.88
N VAL A 63 9.66 -3.03 -41.61
CA VAL A 63 10.67 -2.26 -42.40
C VAL A 63 10.80 -0.78 -41.96
N ALA A 64 11.98 -0.24 -42.26
CA ALA A 64 12.54 1.07 -41.91
C ALA A 64 12.11 2.24 -42.83
N ASP A 65 12.56 3.43 -42.41
CA ASP A 65 12.76 4.71 -43.14
C ASP A 65 11.54 5.57 -43.53
N ALA A 66 11.42 6.75 -42.91
CA ALA A 66 11.98 8.02 -43.42
C ALA A 66 11.19 9.25 -42.95
N ASP A 67 11.96 10.22 -42.42
CA ASP A 67 11.88 11.67 -42.67
C ASP A 67 10.55 12.45 -42.50
N ALA A 68 10.54 13.35 -41.50
CA ALA A 68 9.92 14.67 -41.65
C ALA A 68 10.51 15.66 -40.62
N SER A 69 11.39 16.51 -41.11
CA SER A 69 11.84 17.77 -40.54
C SER A 69 10.71 18.67 -39.99
N SER A 70 10.96 19.34 -38.86
CA SER A 70 10.57 20.76 -38.73
C SER A 70 11.54 21.51 -37.82
N VAL A 71 11.84 22.72 -38.27
CA VAL A 71 12.89 23.66 -37.90
C VAL A 71 12.48 24.60 -36.75
N ASP A 72 13.50 25.29 -36.23
CA ASP A 72 13.49 26.63 -35.59
C ASP A 72 13.50 26.62 -34.03
N SER A 73 14.35 27.34 -33.29
CA SER A 73 15.59 28.10 -33.53
C SER A 73 16.15 28.48 -32.15
N GLY A 74 17.48 28.60 -32.00
CA GLY A 74 18.02 29.13 -30.74
C GLY A 74 19.51 28.95 -30.44
N ASN A 75 20.37 29.50 -31.30
CA ASN A 75 21.54 30.30 -30.94
C ASN A 75 22.59 29.75 -29.94
N SER A 76 23.76 29.34 -30.44
CA SER A 76 25.05 29.70 -29.82
C SER A 76 26.18 29.62 -30.84
N VAL A 77 27.00 30.66 -30.83
CA VAL A 77 28.00 31.07 -31.81
C VAL A 77 29.40 30.56 -31.42
N ASP A 78 30.18 30.25 -32.45
CA ASP A 78 31.66 30.20 -32.59
C ASP A 78 32.56 29.56 -31.53
N THR A 79 33.33 28.56 -31.97
CA THR A 79 34.76 28.81 -32.26
C THR A 79 35.28 27.82 -33.30
N ALA A 80 35.79 28.36 -34.40
CA ALA A 80 36.51 27.66 -35.46
C ALA A 80 37.98 27.42 -35.06
N ASP A 81 38.55 26.29 -35.46
CA ASP A 81 39.65 26.22 -36.46
C ASP A 81 40.27 24.81 -36.48
N GLY A 82 40.61 24.34 -37.68
CA GLY A 82 41.54 23.21 -37.83
C GLY A 82 41.27 22.24 -38.98
N VAL A 83 41.42 22.72 -40.22
CA VAL A 83 41.72 21.97 -41.45
C VAL A 83 42.68 20.78 -41.25
N ASN A 84 42.33 19.60 -41.78
CA ASN A 84 43.13 18.97 -42.83
C ASN A 84 42.39 17.79 -43.51
N ALA A 85 42.44 17.78 -44.84
CA ALA A 85 42.03 16.67 -45.68
C ALA A 85 43.24 15.75 -45.88
N ASP A 86 43.06 14.44 -45.71
CA ASP A 86 43.92 13.45 -46.35
C ASP A 86 43.10 12.19 -46.70
N THR A 87 43.24 11.77 -47.94
CA THR A 87 42.54 10.67 -48.59
C THR A 87 43.51 9.52 -48.79
N GLY A 88 43.32 8.42 -48.05
CA GLY A 88 44.09 7.17 -48.18
C GLY A 88 43.21 5.92 -47.96
N PRO A 89 43.58 4.76 -48.53
CA PRO A 89 42.66 3.69 -48.97
C PRO A 89 42.23 2.71 -47.86
N PRO A 90 41.20 1.86 -48.09
CA PRO A 90 40.65 1.00 -47.04
C PRO A 90 41.57 -0.20 -46.78
N GLY A 91 42.34 -0.13 -45.71
CA GLY A 91 43.02 -1.27 -45.11
C GLY A 91 42.08 -1.96 -44.11
N GLY A 92 41.90 -3.26 -44.29
CA GLY A 92 41.05 -4.09 -43.42
C GLY A 92 41.48 -4.01 -41.95
N LEU A 93 40.53 -3.66 -41.09
CA LEU A 93 40.67 -3.77 -39.64
C LEU A 93 40.32 -5.20 -39.25
N GLU A 94 41.31 -5.92 -38.73
CA GLU A 94 41.10 -7.09 -37.89
C GLU A 94 40.12 -6.74 -36.75
N PRO A 95 39.21 -7.64 -36.38
CA PRO A 95 38.34 -7.42 -35.23
C PRO A 95 39.19 -7.28 -33.96
N ALA A 96 38.90 -6.24 -33.18
CA ALA A 96 39.49 -6.04 -31.87
C ALA A 96 39.31 -7.30 -31.01
N PRO A 97 40.30 -7.67 -30.19
CA PRO A 97 40.19 -8.84 -29.32
C PRO A 97 39.00 -8.66 -28.38
N ASP A 98 38.15 -9.69 -28.32
CA ASP A 98 37.04 -9.81 -27.39
C ASP A 98 37.54 -9.46 -25.97
N GLY A 99 37.09 -8.31 -25.46
CA GLY A 99 37.26 -7.98 -24.06
C GLY A 99 36.66 -9.12 -23.21
N PRO A 100 37.25 -9.44 -22.04
CA PRO A 100 36.79 -10.55 -21.24
C PRO A 100 35.30 -10.40 -20.96
N ALA A 101 34.53 -11.42 -21.35
CA ALA A 101 33.10 -11.49 -21.06
C ALA A 101 32.90 -11.29 -19.56
N VAL A 102 32.32 -10.14 -19.19
CA VAL A 102 31.94 -9.86 -17.82
C VAL A 102 30.99 -10.96 -17.38
N ALA A 103 31.34 -11.66 -16.31
CA ALA A 103 30.53 -12.75 -15.77
C ALA A 103 29.10 -12.25 -15.54
N ALA A 104 28.12 -12.95 -16.09
CA ALA A 104 26.70 -12.64 -15.92
C ALA A 104 26.37 -12.52 -14.42
N GLY A 105 25.97 -11.32 -13.98
CA GLY A 105 25.57 -11.05 -12.61
C GLY A 105 26.45 -10.08 -11.82
N VAL A 106 27.54 -9.55 -12.37
CA VAL A 106 28.33 -8.46 -11.74
C VAL A 106 28.10 -7.16 -12.51
N ALA A 107 27.62 -6.12 -11.82
CA ALA A 107 27.40 -4.81 -12.42
C ALA A 107 28.70 -4.24 -12.99
N SER A 108 28.61 -3.53 -14.12
CA SER A 108 29.79 -2.88 -14.70
C SER A 108 30.36 -1.83 -13.74
N PRO A 109 31.69 -1.60 -13.70
CA PRO A 109 32.28 -0.57 -12.84
C PRO A 109 31.68 0.83 -13.06
N GLU A 110 31.29 1.13 -14.29
CA GLU A 110 30.58 2.36 -14.68
C GLU A 110 29.16 2.42 -14.09
N ALA A 111 28.40 1.31 -14.14
CA ALA A 111 27.09 1.20 -13.50
C ALA A 111 27.19 1.39 -11.98
N THR A 112 28.17 0.74 -11.32
CA THR A 112 28.39 0.87 -9.87
C THR A 112 28.70 2.30 -9.46
N ALA A 113 29.61 2.98 -10.18
CA ALA A 113 29.97 4.37 -9.87
C ALA A 113 28.78 5.34 -10.03
N ALA A 114 28.00 5.20 -11.12
CA ALA A 114 26.80 5.99 -11.35
C ALA A 114 25.73 5.72 -10.29
N ALA A 115 25.50 4.46 -9.95
CA ALA A 115 24.48 4.04 -8.98
C ALA A 115 24.76 4.57 -7.57
N GLN A 116 26.00 4.53 -7.09
CA GLN A 116 26.35 4.96 -5.72
C GLN A 116 25.97 6.42 -5.42
N SER A 117 26.24 7.32 -6.37
CA SER A 117 25.92 8.75 -6.23
C SER A 117 24.41 8.99 -6.31
N LEU A 118 23.74 8.35 -7.28
CA LEU A 118 22.29 8.44 -7.47
C LEU A 118 21.52 7.93 -6.25
N ALA A 119 21.95 6.80 -5.70
CA ALA A 119 21.34 6.15 -4.55
C ALA A 119 21.38 7.02 -3.29
N GLY A 120 22.54 7.62 -2.97
CA GLY A 120 22.68 8.48 -1.80
C GLY A 120 21.76 9.69 -1.83
N ARG A 121 21.67 10.35 -2.99
CA ARG A 121 20.77 11.49 -3.21
C ARG A 121 19.30 11.06 -3.16
N ALA A 122 18.93 9.97 -3.86
CA ALA A 122 17.56 9.46 -3.90
C ALA A 122 17.05 9.05 -2.51
N ALA A 123 17.90 8.40 -1.70
CA ALA A 123 17.57 8.04 -0.32
C ALA A 123 17.32 9.28 0.54
N GLY A 124 18.24 10.26 0.54
CA GLY A 124 18.09 11.49 1.32
C GLY A 124 16.81 12.27 0.95
N GLU A 125 16.56 12.48 -0.35
CA GLU A 125 15.39 13.22 -0.82
C GLU A 125 14.06 12.52 -0.50
N ASN A 126 14.01 11.18 -0.50
CA ASN A 126 12.76 10.46 -0.25
C ASN A 126 12.50 10.21 1.24
N VAL A 127 13.53 9.96 2.05
CA VAL A 127 13.37 9.80 3.51
C VAL A 127 12.95 11.11 4.16
N ALA A 128 13.49 12.25 3.72
CA ALA A 128 13.14 13.57 4.26
C ALA A 128 11.68 14.01 4.05
N LYS A 129 10.88 13.25 3.27
CA LYS A 129 9.44 13.53 3.05
C LYS A 129 8.55 12.98 4.16
N PHE A 130 9.09 12.18 5.05
CA PHE A 130 8.36 11.49 6.11
C PHE A 130 8.88 11.91 7.48
N ALA A 131 8.03 11.78 8.50
CA ALA A 131 8.36 12.04 9.89
C ALA A 131 8.78 10.73 10.56
N PHE A 132 10.08 10.51 10.70
CA PHE A 132 10.62 9.34 11.42
C PHE A 132 11.08 9.73 12.81
N ASP A 133 11.14 8.76 13.72
CA ASP A 133 11.90 8.92 14.95
C ASP A 133 13.37 9.21 14.60
N PRO A 134 14.02 10.22 15.19
CA PRO A 134 15.42 10.54 14.93
C PRO A 134 16.37 9.33 15.03
N SER A 135 16.07 8.37 15.90
CA SER A 135 16.89 7.16 16.07
C SER A 135 16.76 6.14 14.92
N GLU A 136 15.71 6.22 14.10
CA GLU A 136 15.48 5.34 12.95
C GLU A 136 15.97 5.93 11.61
N VAL A 137 16.12 7.26 11.52
CA VAL A 137 16.38 7.97 10.24
C VAL A 137 17.58 7.41 9.49
N ASP A 138 18.70 7.18 10.18
CA ASP A 138 19.94 6.71 9.53
C ASP A 138 19.81 5.28 9.02
N ALA A 139 19.14 4.40 9.78
CA ALA A 139 18.89 3.02 9.37
C ALA A 139 17.98 2.97 8.13
N VAL A 140 16.87 3.73 8.13
CA VAL A 140 15.95 3.82 6.99
C VAL A 140 16.65 4.42 5.77
N LYS A 141 17.46 5.46 5.94
CA LYS A 141 18.24 6.07 4.86
C LYS A 141 19.27 5.10 4.27
N GLN A 142 19.91 4.28 5.09
CA GLN A 142 20.85 3.27 4.63
C GLN A 142 20.15 2.17 3.82
N GLN A 143 19.00 1.67 4.29
CA GLN A 143 18.20 0.68 3.54
C GLN A 143 17.70 1.24 2.21
N ALA A 144 17.16 2.48 2.22
CA ALA A 144 16.69 3.13 1.00
C ALA A 144 17.83 3.38 0.00
N ARG A 145 19.05 3.65 0.49
CA ARG A 145 20.25 3.79 -0.34
C ARG A 145 20.62 2.45 -0.98
N GLU A 146 20.60 1.36 -0.23
CA GLU A 146 20.96 0.05 -0.76
C GLU A 146 19.97 -0.42 -1.84
N ASP A 147 18.66 -0.32 -1.58
CA ASP A 147 17.62 -0.65 -2.57
C ASP A 147 17.75 0.23 -3.82
N ALA A 148 18.01 1.53 -3.65
CA ALA A 148 18.21 2.45 -4.76
C ALA A 148 19.48 2.13 -5.59
N ARG A 149 20.55 1.65 -4.94
CA ARG A 149 21.78 1.23 -5.60
C ARG A 149 21.52 -0.01 -6.46
N VAL A 150 20.93 -1.06 -5.88
CA VAL A 150 20.59 -2.30 -6.58
C VAL A 150 19.69 -2.03 -7.79
N ALA A 151 18.66 -1.21 -7.60
CA ALA A 151 17.75 -0.85 -8.70
C ALA A 151 18.42 -0.02 -9.80
N ALA A 152 19.32 0.90 -9.43
CA ALA A 152 20.07 1.70 -10.41
C ALA A 152 21.06 0.88 -11.22
N GLU A 153 21.81 -0.03 -10.59
CA GLU A 153 22.75 -0.92 -11.26
C GLU A 153 22.02 -1.80 -12.28
N ALA A 154 20.94 -2.48 -11.84
CA ALA A 154 20.13 -3.32 -12.72
C ALA A 154 19.56 -2.53 -13.90
N ALA A 155 18.97 -1.36 -13.66
CA ALA A 155 18.40 -0.54 -14.73
C ALA A 155 19.46 0.01 -15.69
N TYR A 156 20.65 0.35 -15.21
CA TYR A 156 21.75 0.80 -16.07
C TYR A 156 22.21 -0.33 -16.99
N ASP A 157 22.50 -1.52 -16.43
CA ASP A 157 23.00 -2.65 -17.21
C ASP A 157 21.96 -3.14 -18.22
N THR A 158 20.67 -3.19 -17.85
CA THR A 158 19.58 -3.48 -18.80
C THR A 158 19.54 -2.46 -19.94
N ALA A 159 19.64 -1.15 -19.64
CA ALA A 159 19.62 -0.12 -20.66
C ALA A 159 20.80 -0.23 -21.64
N ILE A 160 22.00 -0.56 -21.16
CA ILE A 160 23.17 -0.81 -22.01
C ILE A 160 22.98 -2.07 -22.86
N ALA A 161 22.47 -3.15 -22.28
CA ALA A 161 22.17 -4.39 -23.00
C ALA A 161 21.14 -4.17 -24.12
N ASP A 162 20.20 -3.24 -23.91
CA ASP A 162 19.21 -2.81 -24.92
C ASP A 162 19.79 -1.85 -25.98
N GLY A 163 21.10 -1.60 -25.98
CA GLY A 163 21.79 -0.74 -26.94
C GLY A 163 21.62 0.76 -26.69
N LYS A 164 21.14 1.18 -25.52
CA LYS A 164 20.99 2.60 -25.19
C LYS A 164 22.35 3.24 -24.92
N SER A 165 22.46 4.54 -25.20
CA SER A 165 23.67 5.30 -24.86
C SER A 165 23.88 5.39 -23.34
N PRO A 166 25.12 5.59 -22.85
CA PRO A 166 25.39 5.78 -21.42
C PRO A 166 24.55 6.89 -20.77
N LYS A 167 24.26 7.95 -21.51
CA LYS A 167 23.40 9.05 -21.05
C LYS A 167 21.94 8.61 -20.84
N GLN A 168 21.41 7.77 -21.72
CA GLN A 168 20.06 7.19 -21.57
C GLN A 168 20.04 6.18 -20.43
N ALA A 169 21.02 5.28 -20.35
CA ALA A 169 21.16 4.32 -19.25
C ALA A 169 21.23 5.02 -17.88
N HIS A 170 22.00 6.09 -17.76
CA HIS A 170 22.06 6.90 -16.55
C HIS A 170 20.71 7.55 -16.19
N ARG A 171 19.90 7.97 -17.16
CA ARG A 171 18.56 8.52 -16.90
C ARG A 171 17.63 7.45 -16.32
N GLU A 172 17.67 6.23 -16.87
CA GLU A 172 16.88 5.10 -16.39
C GLU A 172 17.32 4.65 -14.99
N ALA A 173 18.62 4.52 -14.77
CA ALA A 173 19.20 4.24 -13.46
C ALA A 173 18.75 5.26 -12.40
N LYS A 174 18.73 6.56 -12.75
CA LYS A 174 18.24 7.63 -11.85
C LYS A 174 16.76 7.48 -11.51
N MET A 175 15.92 7.13 -12.49
CA MET A 175 14.48 6.90 -12.26
C MET A 175 14.25 5.68 -11.37
N ALA A 176 14.97 4.58 -11.65
CA ALA A 176 14.92 3.35 -10.86
C ALA A 176 15.36 3.58 -9.41
N ALA A 177 16.51 4.24 -9.18
CA ALA A 177 16.96 4.63 -7.84
C ALA A 177 15.91 5.42 -7.08
N LYS A 178 15.31 6.43 -7.73
CA LYS A 178 14.29 7.28 -7.11
C LYS A 178 13.03 6.49 -6.75
N ALA A 179 12.59 5.58 -7.63
CA ALA A 179 11.43 4.73 -7.40
C ALA A 179 11.67 3.77 -6.23
N ALA A 180 12.80 3.06 -6.21
CA ALA A 180 13.17 2.13 -5.15
C ALA A 180 13.33 2.82 -3.79
N ALA A 181 14.07 3.94 -3.71
CA ALA A 181 14.19 4.72 -2.48
C ALA A 181 12.82 5.23 -1.98
N ARG A 182 11.93 5.66 -2.89
CA ARG A 182 10.57 6.07 -2.52
C ARG A 182 9.75 4.91 -1.97
N GLN A 183 9.80 3.75 -2.61
CA GLN A 183 9.09 2.55 -2.18
C GLN A 183 9.55 2.13 -0.77
N ARG A 184 10.87 2.04 -0.55
CA ARG A 184 11.43 1.73 0.78
C ARG A 184 11.00 2.75 1.83
N ALA A 185 11.21 4.05 1.57
CA ALA A 185 10.84 5.10 2.51
C ALA A 185 9.34 5.09 2.83
N THR A 186 8.48 4.82 1.84
CA THR A 186 7.03 4.69 2.04
C THR A 186 6.68 3.50 2.93
N ALA A 187 7.27 2.33 2.66
CA ALA A 187 7.04 1.12 3.44
C ALA A 187 7.48 1.30 4.90
N GLU A 188 8.67 1.87 5.13
CA GLU A 188 9.17 2.15 6.47
C GLU A 188 8.33 3.22 7.19
N ALA A 189 7.88 4.26 6.48
CA ALA A 189 6.99 5.27 7.06
C ALA A 189 5.65 4.67 7.50
N GLN A 190 5.07 3.77 6.70
CA GLN A 190 3.86 3.04 7.07
C GLN A 190 4.10 2.09 8.26
N ARG A 191 5.23 1.38 8.28
CA ARG A 191 5.61 0.52 9.42
C ARG A 191 5.71 1.35 10.70
N ALA A 192 6.53 2.41 10.70
CA ALA A 192 6.75 3.27 11.85
C ALA A 192 5.44 3.91 12.35
N ALA A 193 4.55 4.34 11.45
CA ALA A 193 3.24 4.87 11.83
C ALA A 193 2.34 3.82 12.51
N ARG A 194 2.34 2.57 12.04
CA ARG A 194 1.62 1.46 12.70
C ARG A 194 2.24 1.09 14.05
N ASP A 195 3.57 1.12 14.16
CA ASP A 195 4.28 0.92 15.42
C ASP A 195 3.92 1.99 16.45
N MET A 196 3.88 3.25 16.02
CA MET A 196 3.44 4.37 16.85
C MET A 196 1.99 4.24 17.28
N ALA A 197 1.08 3.78 16.40
CA ALA A 197 -0.31 3.49 16.77
C ALA A 197 -0.40 2.39 17.85
N ARG A 198 0.40 1.32 17.73
CA ARG A 198 0.50 0.27 18.76
C ARG A 198 1.00 0.81 20.08
N GLN A 199 2.03 1.66 20.06
CA GLN A 199 2.55 2.30 21.27
C GLN A 199 1.52 3.24 21.91
N ALA A 200 0.80 4.03 21.11
CA ALA A 200 -0.26 4.92 21.57
C ALA A 200 -1.41 4.15 22.24
N ILE A 201 -1.75 2.96 21.73
CA ILE A 201 -2.72 2.08 22.40
C ILE A 201 -2.15 1.58 23.73
N ALA A 202 -0.93 1.05 23.71
CA ALA A 202 -0.30 0.43 24.88
C ALA A 202 -0.10 1.42 26.04
N ASN A 203 0.17 2.69 25.76
CA ASN A 203 0.36 3.74 26.77
C ASN A 203 -0.92 4.54 27.09
N GLY A 204 -2.07 4.19 26.48
CA GLY A 204 -3.34 4.89 26.67
C GLY A 204 -3.43 6.26 25.96
N GLY A 205 -2.43 6.65 25.17
CA GLY A 205 -2.37 7.92 24.42
C GLY A 205 -3.06 7.89 23.05
N ALA A 206 -3.77 6.83 22.69
CA ALA A 206 -4.45 6.72 21.40
C ALA A 206 -5.65 7.67 21.26
N PHE A 207 -6.28 8.06 22.36
CA PHE A 207 -7.49 8.88 22.37
C PHE A 207 -7.16 10.38 22.34
N ASP A 208 -8.01 11.15 21.66
CA ASP A 208 -8.09 12.59 21.77
C ASP A 208 -9.30 12.97 22.65
N PRO A 209 -9.09 13.30 23.95
CA PRO A 209 -10.19 13.55 24.88
C PRO A 209 -11.11 14.70 24.46
N SER A 210 -10.60 15.63 23.65
CA SER A 210 -11.37 16.78 23.16
C SER A 210 -12.41 16.40 22.10
N LYS A 211 -12.30 15.20 21.52
CA LYS A 211 -13.19 14.68 20.48
C LYS A 211 -14.14 13.60 20.99
N LEU A 212 -13.94 13.13 22.22
CA LEU A 212 -14.84 12.21 22.88
C LEU A 212 -16.02 12.97 23.50
N ASP A 213 -17.23 12.42 23.37
CA ASP A 213 -18.37 12.91 24.13
C ASP A 213 -18.19 12.61 25.64
N ALA A 214 -19.04 13.21 26.47
CA ALA A 214 -18.91 13.14 27.93
C ALA A 214 -19.04 11.69 28.45
N ASP A 215 -19.95 10.90 27.87
CA ASP A 215 -20.19 9.52 28.30
C ASP A 215 -19.03 8.61 27.88
N ALA A 216 -18.49 8.78 26.67
CA ALA A 216 -17.32 8.04 26.21
C ALA A 216 -16.07 8.36 27.06
N ASN A 217 -15.87 9.65 27.41
CA ASN A 217 -14.79 10.07 28.31
C ASN A 217 -14.93 9.46 29.71
N ALA A 218 -16.13 9.50 30.29
CA ALA A 218 -16.41 8.90 31.58
C ALA A 218 -16.18 7.39 31.56
N GLN A 219 -16.65 6.71 30.52
CA GLN A 219 -16.47 5.27 30.39
C GLN A 219 -15.01 4.88 30.18
N LEU A 220 -14.24 5.65 29.41
CA LEU A 220 -12.81 5.39 29.24
C LEU A 220 -12.06 5.49 30.57
N THR A 221 -12.39 6.51 31.37
CA THR A 221 -11.84 6.70 32.73
C THR A 221 -12.20 5.53 33.64
N ASN A 222 -13.48 5.14 33.66
CA ASN A 222 -13.96 3.99 34.44
C ASN A 222 -13.22 2.71 34.03
N TYR A 223 -13.12 2.46 32.73
CA TYR A 223 -12.45 1.27 32.17
C TYR A 223 -10.99 1.15 32.56
N GLN A 224 -10.25 2.27 32.54
CA GLN A 224 -8.83 2.28 32.92
C GLN A 224 -8.60 2.05 34.42
N SER A 225 -9.57 2.39 35.26
CA SER A 225 -9.49 2.26 36.72
C SER A 225 -10.16 1.00 37.28
N GLY A 226 -11.03 0.36 36.50
CA GLY A 226 -11.90 -0.74 36.91
C GLY A 226 -11.51 -2.08 36.31
N SER A 227 -12.33 -3.08 36.64
CA SER A 227 -12.26 -4.43 36.07
C SER A 227 -13.52 -4.68 35.25
N PHE A 228 -13.35 -5.01 33.97
CA PHE A 228 -14.44 -5.24 33.04
C PHE A 228 -14.27 -6.58 32.32
N GLU A 229 -15.37 -7.21 31.94
CA GLU A 229 -15.39 -8.47 31.19
C GLU A 229 -14.61 -8.34 29.87
N ALA A 230 -14.65 -7.18 29.21
CA ALA A 230 -13.85 -6.94 28.02
C ALA A 230 -12.34 -7.14 28.24
N GLN A 231 -11.81 -6.80 29.42
CA GLN A 231 -10.39 -6.99 29.74
C GLN A 231 -10.02 -8.47 29.91
N ARG A 232 -10.98 -9.32 30.31
CA ARG A 232 -10.82 -10.78 30.40
C ARG A 232 -11.01 -11.44 29.03
N ILE A 233 -12.08 -11.07 28.33
CA ILE A 233 -12.50 -11.72 27.08
C ILE A 233 -11.49 -11.44 25.97
N ALA A 234 -11.07 -10.18 25.79
CA ALA A 234 -10.23 -9.80 24.66
C ALA A 234 -8.92 -10.59 24.53
N PRO A 235 -8.11 -10.75 25.60
CA PRO A 235 -6.94 -11.62 25.54
C PRO A 235 -7.30 -13.11 25.45
N ALA A 236 -8.42 -13.54 26.03
CA ALA A 236 -8.83 -14.95 25.97
C ALA A 236 -9.17 -15.41 24.55
N VAL A 237 -9.83 -14.55 23.76
CA VAL A 237 -10.24 -14.89 22.38
C VAL A 237 -9.26 -14.45 21.29
N ALA A 238 -8.16 -13.81 21.68
CA ALA A 238 -7.14 -13.34 20.74
C ALA A 238 -6.51 -14.51 19.98
N GLY A 239 -6.57 -14.46 18.64
CA GLY A 239 -6.00 -15.49 17.77
C GLY A 239 -6.74 -16.83 17.78
N MET A 240 -7.95 -16.90 18.35
CA MET A 240 -8.79 -18.10 18.23
C MET A 240 -9.24 -18.35 16.80
N SER A 241 -9.51 -19.62 16.51
CA SER A 241 -10.29 -19.99 15.33
C SER A 241 -11.76 -19.68 15.53
N ASP A 242 -12.51 -19.64 14.42
CA ASP A 242 -13.95 -19.41 14.44
C ASP A 242 -14.69 -20.41 15.36
N ALA A 243 -14.40 -21.71 15.21
CA ALA A 243 -15.00 -22.76 16.02
C ALA A 243 -14.68 -22.61 17.53
N ASN A 244 -13.44 -22.22 17.86
CA ASN A 244 -13.02 -22.02 19.25
C ASN A 244 -13.68 -20.78 19.85
N PHE A 245 -13.82 -19.70 19.08
CA PHE A 245 -14.52 -18.50 19.50
C PHE A 245 -16.00 -18.79 19.79
N GLN A 246 -16.68 -19.50 18.88
CA GLN A 246 -18.08 -19.89 19.09
C GLN A 246 -18.23 -20.80 20.33
N THR A 247 -17.31 -21.74 20.54
CA THR A 247 -17.28 -22.60 21.73
C THR A 247 -17.08 -21.78 23.01
N PHE A 248 -16.16 -20.81 22.99
CA PHE A 248 -15.92 -19.88 24.09
C PHE A 248 -17.19 -19.11 24.44
N MET A 249 -17.83 -18.47 23.46
CA MET A 249 -19.05 -17.70 23.70
C MET A 249 -20.24 -18.59 24.14
N ALA A 250 -20.34 -19.82 23.63
CA ALA A 250 -21.35 -20.77 24.10
C ALA A 250 -21.15 -21.14 25.58
N ASN A 251 -19.89 -21.26 26.03
CA ASN A 251 -19.57 -21.50 27.44
C ASN A 251 -19.89 -20.29 28.33
N GLU A 252 -19.63 -19.06 27.85
CA GLU A 252 -20.02 -17.83 28.55
C GLU A 252 -21.54 -17.78 28.78
N VAL A 253 -22.33 -18.21 27.78
CA VAL A 253 -23.79 -18.32 27.91
C VAL A 253 -24.19 -19.43 28.88
N SER A 254 -23.60 -20.62 28.77
CA SER A 254 -23.99 -21.79 29.59
C SER A 254 -23.67 -21.63 31.07
N THR A 255 -22.61 -20.89 31.39
CA THR A 255 -22.21 -20.55 32.77
C THR A 255 -23.00 -19.37 33.34
N GLY A 256 -23.81 -18.69 32.52
CA GLY A 256 -24.59 -17.52 32.93
C GLY A 256 -23.78 -16.23 33.04
N ALA A 257 -22.56 -16.19 32.50
CA ALA A 257 -21.75 -14.96 32.46
C ALA A 257 -22.38 -13.90 31.54
N VAL A 258 -23.06 -14.35 30.48
CA VAL A 258 -23.78 -13.48 29.55
C VAL A 258 -25.09 -14.14 29.07
N PRO A 259 -26.15 -13.38 28.75
CA PRO A 259 -27.33 -13.95 28.10
C PRO A 259 -27.01 -14.51 26.70
N ALA A 260 -27.94 -15.31 26.16
CA ALA A 260 -27.87 -15.75 24.77
C ALA A 260 -27.80 -14.54 23.81
N PRO A 261 -27.05 -14.65 22.69
CA PRO A 261 -26.81 -13.51 21.83
C PRO A 261 -28.09 -13.02 21.16
N GLN A 262 -28.18 -11.72 20.99
CA GLN A 262 -29.11 -11.11 20.05
C GLN A 262 -28.58 -11.27 18.62
N SER A 263 -29.49 -11.32 17.65
CA SER A 263 -29.14 -11.38 16.23
C SER A 263 -29.57 -10.10 15.51
N ARG A 264 -28.70 -9.57 14.66
CA ARG A 264 -28.99 -8.41 13.82
C ARG A 264 -28.54 -8.67 12.38
N ASN A 265 -29.41 -8.44 11.42
CA ASN A 265 -29.06 -8.55 10.00
C ASN A 265 -28.21 -7.35 9.57
N ILE A 266 -27.07 -7.63 8.95
CA ILE A 266 -26.13 -6.66 8.37
C ILE A 266 -25.74 -7.10 6.96
N SER A 267 -25.15 -6.19 6.18
CA SER A 267 -24.58 -6.55 4.87
C SER A 267 -23.46 -7.60 5.01
N ALA A 268 -23.43 -8.56 4.09
CA ALA A 268 -22.34 -9.51 3.97
C ALA A 268 -21.30 -9.02 2.92
N PRO A 269 -20.02 -9.41 3.06
CA PRO A 269 -19.05 -9.16 1.99
C PRO A 269 -19.39 -10.01 0.75
N ASN A 270 -19.30 -9.40 -0.43
CA ASN A 270 -19.71 -9.93 -1.75
C ASN A 270 -19.17 -11.35 -2.11
N PRO A 271 -19.85 -12.09 -3.03
CA PRO A 271 -21.29 -12.16 -3.32
C PRO A 271 -21.91 -13.34 -2.51
N PRO A 272 -23.17 -13.78 -2.77
CA PRO A 272 -24.18 -14.17 -1.76
C PRO A 272 -23.73 -15.00 -0.54
N PRO A 273 -24.37 -14.79 0.63
CA PRO A 273 -25.62 -14.04 0.83
C PRO A 273 -25.44 -12.52 0.89
N ALA A 274 -26.49 -11.76 0.56
CA ALA A 274 -26.47 -10.28 0.63
C ALA A 274 -26.48 -9.74 2.06
N LEU A 275 -27.02 -10.53 2.99
CA LEU A 275 -27.08 -10.23 4.41
C LEU A 275 -26.50 -11.41 5.20
N GLN A 276 -25.96 -11.10 6.38
CA GLN A 276 -25.57 -12.07 7.39
C GLN A 276 -26.17 -11.69 8.75
N ALA A 277 -26.33 -12.68 9.63
CA ALA A 277 -26.68 -12.46 11.02
C ALA A 277 -25.42 -12.15 11.84
N MET A 278 -25.31 -10.92 12.33
CA MET A 278 -24.34 -10.55 13.36
C MET A 278 -24.87 -10.98 14.72
N LEU A 279 -24.05 -11.69 15.50
CA LEU A 279 -24.37 -12.08 16.87
C LEU A 279 -23.83 -11.01 17.84
N ILE A 280 -24.64 -10.65 18.84
CA ILE A 280 -24.33 -9.61 19.82
C ILE A 280 -24.56 -10.17 21.21
N TRP A 281 -23.49 -10.26 22.01
CA TRP A 281 -23.56 -10.58 23.44
C TRP A 281 -23.35 -9.31 24.24
N GLU A 282 -24.23 -9.05 25.20
CA GLU A 282 -24.18 -7.85 26.06
C GLU A 282 -24.06 -8.28 27.52
N TYR A 283 -22.93 -7.96 28.13
CA TYR A 283 -22.62 -8.27 29.53
C TYR A 283 -23.18 -7.17 30.46
N PRO A 284 -23.45 -7.49 31.75
CA PRO A 284 -24.01 -6.54 32.71
C PRO A 284 -23.16 -5.29 32.97
N ASP A 285 -21.86 -5.35 32.73
CA ASP A 285 -20.91 -4.24 32.93
C ASP A 285 -20.82 -3.29 31.73
N GLY A 286 -21.60 -3.53 30.67
CA GLY A 286 -21.59 -2.76 29.43
C GLY A 286 -20.57 -3.24 28.40
N THR A 287 -19.90 -4.38 28.63
CA THR A 287 -19.11 -5.05 27.59
C THR A 287 -20.04 -5.61 26.52
N VAL A 288 -19.73 -5.35 25.24
CA VAL A 288 -20.44 -5.89 24.09
C VAL A 288 -19.49 -6.66 23.19
N VAL A 289 -19.83 -7.90 22.86
CA VAL A 289 -19.12 -8.70 21.85
C VAL A 289 -19.98 -8.77 20.60
N ARG A 290 -19.47 -8.30 19.47
CA ARG A 290 -20.12 -8.40 18.16
C ARG A 290 -19.35 -9.37 17.29
N TYR A 291 -20.03 -10.34 16.70
CA TYR A 291 -19.41 -11.35 15.84
C TYR A 291 -20.12 -11.39 14.49
N LYS A 292 -19.32 -11.38 13.42
CA LYS A 292 -19.77 -11.45 12.03
C LYS A 292 -19.18 -12.71 11.39
N PRO A 293 -19.98 -13.76 11.17
CA PRO A 293 -19.48 -15.04 10.68
C PRO A 293 -18.89 -14.97 9.27
N LEU A 294 -19.37 -14.06 8.42
CA LEU A 294 -18.84 -13.86 7.08
C LEU A 294 -17.87 -12.68 7.00
N GLY A 295 -17.57 -12.01 8.12
CA GLY A 295 -16.69 -10.86 8.14
C GLY A 295 -17.36 -9.53 7.74
N ASP A 296 -16.59 -8.61 7.18
CA ASP A 296 -17.06 -7.33 6.64
C ASP A 296 -16.40 -7.02 5.29
N GLU A 297 -16.80 -5.92 4.64
CA GLU A 297 -16.28 -5.52 3.32
C GLU A 297 -14.74 -5.38 3.26
N ARG A 298 -14.09 -5.10 4.40
CA ARG A 298 -12.63 -4.97 4.48
C ARG A 298 -11.96 -6.27 4.95
N ARG A 299 -12.71 -7.19 5.55
CA ARG A 299 -12.22 -8.41 6.20
C ARG A 299 -13.16 -9.56 5.86
N PRO A 300 -12.96 -10.28 4.73
CA PRO A 300 -13.90 -11.30 4.26
C PRO A 300 -13.88 -12.63 5.05
N ASN A 301 -13.22 -12.66 6.21
CA ASN A 301 -13.15 -13.81 7.11
C ASN A 301 -13.96 -13.53 8.38
N PRO A 302 -14.35 -14.54 9.17
CA PRO A 302 -15.07 -14.31 10.43
C PRO A 302 -14.34 -13.27 11.29
N THR A 303 -15.10 -12.26 11.74
CA THR A 303 -14.54 -11.15 12.55
C THR A 303 -15.35 -10.96 13.82
N TYR A 304 -14.72 -10.34 14.80
CA TYR A 304 -15.39 -9.87 15.98
C TYR A 304 -14.84 -8.51 16.45
N SER A 305 -15.65 -7.81 17.24
CA SER A 305 -15.20 -6.69 18.05
C SER A 305 -15.68 -6.88 19.49
N ILE A 306 -14.85 -6.39 20.42
CA ILE A 306 -15.22 -6.23 21.82
C ILE A 306 -15.28 -4.73 22.06
N GLU A 307 -16.36 -4.27 22.66
CA GLU A 307 -16.73 -2.86 22.74
C GLU A 307 -17.18 -2.55 24.15
N MET A 308 -16.94 -1.32 24.60
CA MET A 308 -17.53 -0.80 25.82
C MET A 308 -18.63 0.18 25.47
N LYS A 309 -19.79 0.06 26.11
CA LYS A 309 -20.90 0.99 25.89
C LYS A 309 -20.69 2.32 26.59
N LYS A 310 -21.18 3.39 25.97
CA LYS A 310 -21.27 4.73 26.58
C LYS A 310 -22.13 4.71 27.85
N ASN A 311 -23.28 4.03 27.77
CA ASN A 311 -24.16 3.85 28.91
C ASN A 311 -24.49 2.35 29.11
N PRO A 312 -23.89 1.70 30.11
CA PRO A 312 -24.15 0.30 30.44
C PRO A 312 -25.60 0.00 30.87
N SER A 313 -26.39 1.01 31.29
CA SER A 313 -27.74 0.78 31.80
C SER A 313 -28.83 0.73 30.71
N LEU A 314 -28.49 1.07 29.47
CA LEU A 314 -29.42 1.05 28.34
C LEU A 314 -29.16 -0.20 27.48
N PRO A 315 -30.13 -0.72 26.71
CA PRO A 315 -29.86 -1.80 25.74
C PRO A 315 -28.96 -1.37 24.57
N ASP A 316 -28.25 -2.29 23.92
CA ASP A 316 -27.49 -1.99 22.69
C ASP A 316 -28.41 -1.68 21.50
N SER A 317 -28.49 -0.42 21.09
CA SER A 317 -29.18 0.01 19.88
C SER A 317 -28.29 -0.07 18.63
N GLY A 318 -26.97 -0.19 18.80
CA GLY A 318 -26.05 -0.47 17.72
C GLY A 318 -24.66 0.13 17.89
N PRO A 319 -23.87 0.19 16.80
CA PRO A 319 -22.48 0.63 16.87
C PRO A 319 -22.29 2.00 17.54
N ASP A 320 -23.24 2.92 17.41
CA ASP A 320 -23.14 4.29 17.96
C ASP A 320 -23.21 4.37 19.48
N ASP A 321 -23.66 3.31 20.15
CA ASP A 321 -23.66 3.20 21.60
C ASP A 321 -22.30 2.76 22.16
N ALA A 322 -21.39 2.30 21.32
CA ALA A 322 -20.03 1.98 21.75
C ALA A 322 -19.26 3.28 22.03
N ALA A 323 -18.68 3.37 23.23
CA ALA A 323 -17.74 4.40 23.65
C ALA A 323 -16.38 4.21 22.98
N PHE A 324 -15.90 2.97 22.96
CA PHE A 324 -14.63 2.59 22.35
C PHE A 324 -14.59 1.07 22.11
N LYS A 325 -13.56 0.61 21.39
CA LYS A 325 -13.26 -0.81 21.17
C LYS A 325 -12.19 -1.29 22.12
N VAL A 326 -12.09 -2.59 22.31
CA VAL A 326 -11.07 -3.22 23.16
C VAL A 326 -10.22 -4.12 22.28
N GLY A 327 -8.91 -3.83 22.26
CA GLY A 327 -7.94 -4.61 21.51
C GLY A 327 -7.60 -5.93 22.18
N SER A 328 -6.89 -6.81 21.46
CA SER A 328 -6.56 -8.17 21.93
C SER A 328 -5.78 -8.23 23.25
N SER A 329 -5.11 -7.16 23.66
CA SER A 329 -4.46 -7.06 24.97
C SER A 329 -5.38 -6.62 26.11
N GLY A 330 -6.67 -6.41 25.86
CA GLY A 330 -7.61 -5.83 26.84
C GLY A 330 -7.45 -4.31 27.00
N THR A 331 -6.74 -3.65 26.09
CA THR A 331 -6.53 -2.20 26.11
C THR A 331 -7.61 -1.49 25.31
N ALA A 332 -8.06 -0.33 25.79
CA ALA A 332 -9.00 0.51 25.06
C ALA A 332 -8.38 1.04 23.75
N VAL A 333 -9.16 1.06 22.68
CA VAL A 333 -8.79 1.51 21.34
C VAL A 333 -9.91 2.42 20.81
N PRO A 334 -9.59 3.58 20.21
CA PRO A 334 -10.59 4.43 19.57
C PRO A 334 -11.48 3.65 18.62
N LYS A 335 -12.80 3.89 18.68
CA LYS A 335 -13.74 3.21 17.79
C LYS A 335 -13.58 3.70 16.35
N ASN A 336 -13.28 4.99 16.21
CA ASN A 336 -13.16 5.69 14.95
C ASN A 336 -11.84 6.45 14.88
N ALA A 337 -11.31 6.66 13.67
CA ALA A 337 -10.11 7.47 13.47
C ALA A 337 -10.28 8.93 13.94
N PHE A 338 -11.51 9.46 13.90
CA PHE A 338 -11.82 10.81 14.38
C PHE A 338 -11.59 10.99 15.88
N GLU A 339 -11.70 9.94 16.69
CA GLU A 339 -11.52 9.99 18.15
C GLU A 339 -10.04 9.88 18.54
N ALA A 340 -9.15 9.66 17.57
CA ALA A 340 -7.74 9.42 17.80
C ALA A 340 -6.91 10.70 17.82
N LEU A 341 -5.85 10.68 18.64
CA LEU A 341 -4.79 11.67 18.59
C LEU A 341 -3.74 11.23 17.57
N ASN A 342 -3.91 11.62 16.32
CA ASN A 342 -2.96 11.30 15.25
C ASN A 342 -1.78 12.30 15.26
N PRO A 343 -0.54 11.85 15.48
CA PRO A 343 0.63 12.73 15.50
C PRO A 343 1.06 13.20 14.11
N PHE A 344 0.52 12.59 13.04
CA PHE A 344 0.79 12.97 11.67
C PHE A 344 -0.29 13.94 11.17
N SER A 345 0.08 14.84 10.27
CA SER A 345 -0.86 15.73 9.58
C SER A 345 -1.27 15.11 8.25
N LEU A 346 -2.57 15.14 7.93
CA LEU A 346 -3.07 14.70 6.62
C LEU A 346 -2.49 15.54 5.46
N GLN A 347 -2.18 16.81 5.69
CA GLN A 347 -1.65 17.73 4.68
C GLN A 347 -0.18 17.48 4.34
N THR A 348 0.62 17.07 5.33
CA THR A 348 2.08 16.96 5.19
C THR A 348 2.61 15.53 5.25
N ASN A 349 1.90 14.62 5.93
CA ASN A 349 2.30 13.23 6.16
C ASN A 349 1.16 12.24 5.89
N ALA A 350 0.37 12.45 4.83
CA ALA A 350 -0.83 11.66 4.51
C ALA A 350 -0.65 10.12 4.58
N ILE A 351 0.48 9.60 4.10
CA ILE A 351 0.78 8.16 4.12
C ILE A 351 0.88 7.64 5.56
N GLN A 352 1.57 8.36 6.44
CA GLN A 352 1.72 7.97 7.83
C GLN A 352 0.44 8.21 8.62
N PHE A 353 -0.27 9.30 8.30
CA PHE A 353 -1.59 9.59 8.85
C PHE A 353 -2.54 8.40 8.66
N HIS A 354 -2.72 7.94 7.42
CA HIS A 354 -3.60 6.80 7.14
C HIS A 354 -3.06 5.48 7.72
N ALA A 355 -1.75 5.24 7.67
CA ALA A 355 -1.17 4.03 8.25
C ALA A 355 -1.34 3.97 9.78
N PHE A 356 -1.27 5.12 10.47
CA PHE A 356 -1.56 5.23 11.89
C PHE A 356 -3.04 4.95 12.18
N GLU A 357 -3.96 5.57 11.43
CA GLU A 357 -5.40 5.29 11.54
C GLU A 357 -5.74 3.81 11.30
N ASP A 358 -5.19 3.22 10.23
CA ASP A 358 -5.34 1.80 9.93
C ASP A 358 -4.81 0.92 11.06
N GLY A 359 -3.67 1.29 11.66
CA GLY A 359 -3.11 0.61 12.82
C GLY A 359 -4.07 0.59 14.01
N LEU A 360 -4.67 1.74 14.34
CA LEU A 360 -5.69 1.83 15.39
C LEU A 360 -6.94 1.01 15.06
N MET A 361 -7.48 1.18 13.85
CA MET A 361 -8.74 0.52 13.46
C MET A 361 -8.60 -1.00 13.41
N ASN A 362 -7.44 -1.51 12.99
CA ASN A 362 -7.16 -2.94 12.99
C ASN A 362 -6.93 -3.52 14.39
N ALA A 363 -6.52 -2.71 15.36
CA ALA A 363 -6.40 -3.18 16.74
C ALA A 363 -7.77 -3.42 17.39
N GLY A 364 -8.83 -2.70 16.99
CA GLY A 364 -10.19 -2.86 17.52
C GLY A 364 -11.11 -3.79 16.70
N HIS A 365 -10.72 -4.17 15.48
CA HIS A 365 -11.48 -5.08 14.62
C HIS A 365 -10.68 -6.36 14.40
N LEU A 366 -11.09 -7.41 15.09
CA LEU A 366 -10.29 -8.62 15.25
C LEU A 366 -10.74 -9.68 14.26
N ASN A 367 -9.77 -10.39 13.67
CA ASN A 367 -10.02 -11.53 12.80
C ASN A 367 -9.95 -12.82 13.61
N LEU A 368 -10.78 -13.79 13.24
CA LEU A 368 -10.63 -15.17 13.65
C LEU A 368 -9.90 -15.93 12.56
N THR A 369 -9.11 -16.93 12.95
CA THR A 369 -8.55 -17.84 11.95
C THR A 369 -9.67 -18.76 11.44
N PRO A 370 -9.77 -18.99 10.12
CA PRO A 370 -10.76 -19.92 9.56
C PRO A 370 -10.71 -21.32 10.18
#